data_AF-A0A7W0AQC6-F1
#
_entry.id   AF-A0A7W0AQC6-F1
#
_cell.length_a   1.000
_cell.length_b   1.000
_cell.length_c   1.000
_cell.angle_alpha   90.00
_cell.angle_beta   90.00
_cell.angle_gamma   90.00
#
_symmetry.space_group_name_H-M   'P 1'
#
loop_
_entity.id
_entity.type
_entity.pdbx_description
1 polymer ?
#
loop_
_entity_poly.entity_id
_entity_poly.type
_entity_poly.pdbx_seq_one_letter_code
_entity_poly.pdbx_strand_id
1 'polypeptide(L)'
;MGTSLGRGGATTFQQDLQHSDCILIEGSSMAEAHPVGFRWVMKAKERGAKIIHVDPRFSRTSAMADLHVPIRAGTDVAFLGGLIRHVIETESYFKDYVVNYTNAPTILREDYRGPEDLDGMFSGFDEEQGGYDRTSWLYEGMELEEASRVREFATQAFSEKTGAGMVNKGMRGDPTLEDPRCVFQVLRRHYSRYTPEMVERICGIDPDTFAQVADALTENSGPDRTTALCYAVGWTHHTSGVQIIRASAILQLLLGNIGRPGGGILALRGHASIQGSTDIPTLYDLLPGYLHMPRTREEAQSLAAYAGTQRQRRGWWSHFDKYIVSLLKAWFGEAATSENDYGFARLPKISGNHSHFATMLRAMDGALDGLFVMGQNPAVGSQNAGLQRRALAKLKWLVVRDFSDLETARFWKDSPEVRSGELSTEEIDTEVFLMPAASHVEKEGTFTNTQRLLQWHDKALEPPGDARSELWFMHHLAKRVKARYEGST
;
A
#
# COMPACT_ATOMS: atom_id res chain seq x y z
N MET A 1 5.15 -1.50 4.32
CA MET A 1 5.83 -2.81 4.17
C MET A 1 6.87 -2.82 3.05
N GLY A 2 6.59 -2.33 1.83
CA GLY A 2 7.54 -2.32 0.70
C GLY A 2 8.94 -1.81 1.05
N THR A 3 9.04 -0.64 1.67
CA THR A 3 10.29 -0.06 2.16
C THR A 3 10.98 -0.91 3.23
N SER A 4 10.22 -1.52 4.13
CA SER A 4 10.78 -2.25 5.28
C SER A 4 11.30 -3.64 4.90
N LEU A 5 10.56 -4.35 4.05
CA LEU A 5 10.74 -5.79 3.79
C LEU A 5 11.03 -6.09 2.31
N GLY A 6 11.12 -5.07 1.46
CA GLY A 6 11.31 -5.17 0.02
C GLY A 6 10.05 -5.49 -0.80
N ARG A 7 8.90 -5.80 -0.17
CA ARG A 7 7.62 -6.10 -0.84
C ARG A 7 6.40 -5.55 -0.07
N GLY A 8 5.35 -5.18 -0.80
CA GLY A 8 4.09 -4.66 -0.23
C GLY A 8 3.03 -5.72 0.10
N GLY A 9 3.25 -6.97 -0.33
CA GLY A 9 2.40 -8.14 -0.07
C GLY A 9 2.28 -8.53 1.40
N ALA A 10 1.30 -9.36 1.77
CA ALA A 10 1.28 -10.00 3.09
C ALA A 10 2.50 -10.91 3.19
N THR A 11 3.13 -10.93 4.36
CA THR A 11 4.36 -11.69 4.57
C THR A 11 4.07 -13.18 4.75
N THR A 12 2.89 -13.51 5.25
CA THR A 12 2.40 -14.89 5.46
C THR A 12 1.00 -15.10 4.87
N PHE A 13 0.37 -16.22 5.16
CA PHE A 13 -0.95 -16.64 4.71
C PHE A 13 -1.89 -16.91 5.90
N GLN A 14 -3.21 -16.92 5.67
CA GLN A 14 -4.19 -16.91 6.78
C GLN A 14 -4.13 -18.16 7.65
N GLN A 15 -3.87 -19.32 7.04
CA GLN A 15 -3.75 -20.60 7.75
C GLN A 15 -2.58 -20.60 8.74
N ASP A 16 -1.50 -19.86 8.42
CA ASP A 16 -0.29 -19.83 9.25
C ASP A 16 -0.52 -19.16 10.62
N LEU A 17 -1.55 -18.32 10.75
CA LEU A 17 -1.94 -17.72 12.02
C LEU A 17 -2.21 -18.76 13.11
N GLN A 18 -2.64 -19.97 12.74
CA GLN A 18 -2.86 -21.04 13.70
C GLN A 18 -1.58 -21.42 14.44
N HIS A 19 -0.40 -21.06 13.92
CA HIS A 19 0.92 -21.32 14.49
C HIS A 19 1.42 -20.21 15.42
N SER A 20 0.71 -19.10 15.55
CA SER A 20 1.07 -17.97 16.41
C SER A 20 0.96 -18.28 17.91
N ASP A 21 1.78 -17.65 18.74
CA ASP A 21 1.70 -17.70 20.21
C ASP A 21 1.01 -16.46 20.79
N CYS A 22 1.04 -15.35 20.06
CA CYS A 22 0.19 -14.17 20.30
C CYS A 22 -0.25 -13.57 18.97
N ILE A 23 -1.49 -13.11 18.87
CA ILE A 23 -2.00 -12.42 17.67
C ILE A 23 -2.46 -11.03 18.07
N LEU A 24 -1.78 -10.01 17.53
CA LEU A 24 -2.20 -8.62 17.63
C LEU A 24 -3.04 -8.25 16.41
N ILE A 25 -4.31 -7.95 16.64
CA ILE A 25 -5.25 -7.45 15.63
C ILE A 25 -5.45 -5.97 15.89
N GLU A 26 -4.89 -5.12 15.03
CA GLU A 26 -4.96 -3.67 15.17
C GLU A 26 -5.26 -3.03 13.80
N GLY A 27 -6.19 -2.10 13.76
CA GLY A 27 -6.67 -1.52 12.51
C GLY A 27 -7.46 -2.51 11.62
N SER A 28 -8.11 -3.50 12.23
CA SER A 28 -8.94 -4.48 11.53
C SER A 28 -10.01 -5.09 12.43
N SER A 29 -11.28 -5.04 12.02
CA SER A 29 -12.35 -5.88 12.58
C SER A 29 -12.37 -7.25 11.86
N MET A 30 -11.33 -8.06 12.08
CA MET A 30 -11.05 -9.28 11.29
C MET A 30 -12.19 -10.32 11.34
N ALA A 31 -12.89 -10.47 12.47
CA ALA A 31 -14.02 -11.41 12.57
C ALA A 31 -15.23 -10.99 11.70
N GLU A 32 -15.31 -9.72 11.30
CA GLU A 32 -16.39 -9.17 10.47
C GLU A 32 -15.95 -9.05 9.01
N ALA A 33 -14.73 -8.53 8.77
CA ALA A 33 -14.21 -8.28 7.45
C ALA A 33 -13.60 -9.52 6.78
N HIS A 34 -13.08 -10.48 7.57
CA HIS A 34 -12.43 -11.70 7.10
C HIS A 34 -12.85 -12.93 7.92
N PRO A 35 -14.16 -13.20 8.07
CA PRO A 35 -14.67 -14.20 9.03
C PRO A 35 -14.13 -15.61 8.80
N VAL A 36 -13.99 -16.04 7.54
CA VAL A 36 -13.43 -17.36 7.20
C VAL A 36 -11.94 -17.43 7.55
N GLY A 37 -11.20 -16.34 7.38
CA GLY A 37 -9.81 -16.22 7.79
C GLY A 37 -9.64 -16.26 9.31
N PHE A 38 -10.56 -15.61 10.02
CA PHE A 38 -10.56 -15.50 11.48
C PHE A 38 -10.65 -16.87 12.19
N ARG A 39 -11.12 -17.92 11.50
CA ARG A 39 -11.08 -19.30 12.01
C ARG A 39 -9.68 -19.72 12.47
N TRP A 40 -8.63 -19.23 11.82
CA TRP A 40 -7.25 -19.58 12.14
C TRP A 40 -6.71 -18.83 13.35
N VAL A 41 -7.23 -17.62 13.62
CA VAL A 41 -7.01 -16.92 14.89
C VAL A 41 -7.61 -17.74 16.03
N MET A 42 -8.83 -18.26 15.85
CA MET A 42 -9.47 -19.11 16.85
C MET A 42 -8.72 -20.43 17.06
N LYS A 43 -8.15 -21.03 16.00
CA LYS A 43 -7.29 -22.22 16.13
C LYS A 43 -6.01 -21.94 16.92
N ALA A 44 -5.41 -20.76 16.77
CA ALA A 44 -4.29 -20.35 17.60
C ALA A 44 -4.72 -20.21 19.07
N LYS A 45 -5.87 -19.56 19.32
CA LYS A 45 -6.44 -19.38 20.65
C LYS A 45 -6.74 -20.71 21.35
N GLU A 46 -7.31 -21.69 20.63
CA GLU A 46 -7.54 -23.05 21.13
C GLU A 46 -6.23 -23.76 21.58
N ARG A 47 -5.09 -23.38 21.01
CA ARG A 47 -3.76 -23.88 21.40
C ARG A 47 -3.12 -23.03 22.52
N GLY A 48 -3.80 -22.00 23.01
CA GLY A 48 -3.30 -21.13 24.07
C GLY A 48 -2.65 -19.83 23.59
N ALA A 49 -2.79 -19.46 22.31
CA ALA A 49 -2.31 -18.16 21.85
C ALA A 49 -3.13 -17.01 22.46
N LYS A 50 -2.47 -15.94 22.92
CA LYS A 50 -3.14 -14.74 23.41
C LYS A 50 -3.63 -13.88 22.24
N ILE A 51 -4.91 -13.55 22.20
CA ILE A 51 -5.51 -12.72 21.15
C ILE A 51 -5.77 -11.32 21.69
N ILE A 52 -5.13 -10.32 21.10
CA ILE A 52 -5.24 -8.92 21.49
C ILE A 52 -5.90 -8.15 20.35
N HIS A 53 -6.95 -7.41 20.65
CA HIS A 53 -7.65 -6.57 19.68
C HIS A 53 -7.58 -5.10 20.10
N VAL A 54 -6.88 -4.29 19.31
CA VAL A 54 -6.71 -2.85 19.54
C VAL A 54 -7.58 -2.10 18.54
N ASP A 55 -8.66 -1.49 19.01
CA ASP A 55 -9.65 -0.79 18.17
C ASP A 55 -10.43 0.24 19.00
N PRO A 56 -10.77 1.42 18.45
CA PRO A 56 -11.61 2.41 19.11
C PRO A 56 -12.99 1.87 19.53
N ARG A 57 -13.46 0.78 18.92
CA ARG A 57 -14.78 0.20 19.18
C ARG A 57 -14.65 -1.24 19.67
N PHE A 58 -15.51 -1.60 20.61
CA PHE A 58 -15.75 -3.00 20.93
C PHE A 58 -16.60 -3.62 19.80
N SER A 59 -16.02 -4.59 19.08
CA SER A 59 -16.59 -5.23 17.88
C SER A 59 -16.80 -6.73 18.09
N ARG A 60 -17.29 -7.45 17.07
CA ARG A 60 -17.36 -8.92 17.12
C ARG A 60 -15.97 -9.55 17.21
N THR A 61 -14.92 -8.84 16.76
CA THR A 61 -13.53 -9.30 16.93
C THR A 61 -13.11 -9.16 18.39
N SER A 62 -13.47 -8.05 19.05
CA SER A 62 -13.19 -7.81 20.47
C SER A 62 -13.86 -8.85 21.38
N ALA A 63 -15.10 -9.22 21.06
CA ALA A 63 -15.85 -10.24 21.79
C ALA A 63 -15.16 -11.63 21.79
N MET A 64 -14.28 -11.88 20.82
CA MET A 64 -13.54 -13.14 20.70
C MET A 64 -12.08 -13.04 21.18
N ALA A 65 -11.59 -11.82 21.45
CA ALA A 65 -10.23 -11.57 21.93
C ALA A 65 -10.10 -11.87 23.43
N ASP A 66 -8.87 -12.11 23.91
CA ASP A 66 -8.56 -12.21 25.33
C ASP A 66 -8.40 -10.82 25.96
N LEU A 67 -7.95 -9.85 25.18
CA LEU A 67 -7.81 -8.45 25.58
C LEU A 67 -8.33 -7.52 24.49
N HIS A 68 -9.29 -6.66 24.84
CA HIS A 68 -9.65 -5.50 24.03
C HIS A 68 -8.93 -4.26 24.58
N VAL A 69 -8.27 -3.52 23.71
CA VAL A 69 -7.57 -2.29 24.03
C VAL A 69 -8.24 -1.14 23.28
N PRO A 70 -8.98 -0.26 23.96
CA PRO A 70 -9.57 0.91 23.32
C PRO A 70 -8.47 1.91 22.95
N ILE A 71 -8.45 2.35 21.70
CA ILE A 71 -7.48 3.34 21.21
C ILE A 71 -8.19 4.52 20.56
N ARG A 72 -7.71 5.75 20.79
CA ARG A 72 -8.17 6.92 20.03
C ARG A 72 -7.77 6.81 18.56
N ALA A 73 -8.72 6.93 17.65
CA ALA A 73 -8.46 6.83 16.21
C ALA A 73 -7.38 7.81 15.74
N GLY A 74 -6.41 7.31 14.96
CA GLY A 74 -5.31 8.10 14.40
C GLY A 74 -4.10 8.26 15.34
N THR A 75 -4.05 7.50 16.44
CA THR A 75 -2.97 7.57 17.44
C THR A 75 -2.08 6.33 17.48
N ASP A 76 -2.26 5.43 16.53
CA ASP A 76 -1.61 4.12 16.41
C ASP A 76 -0.07 4.24 16.39
N VAL A 77 0.50 5.30 15.78
CA VAL A 77 1.95 5.55 15.82
C VAL A 77 2.48 5.73 17.24
N ALA A 78 1.71 6.38 18.12
CA ALA A 78 2.12 6.59 19.51
C ALA A 78 2.08 5.29 20.30
N PHE A 79 1.04 4.48 20.11
CA PHE A 79 0.91 3.16 20.72
C PHE A 79 2.03 2.20 20.29
N LEU A 80 2.22 2.02 18.97
CA LEU A 80 3.29 1.19 18.43
C LEU A 80 4.68 1.72 18.81
N GLY A 81 4.84 3.05 18.87
CA GLY A 81 6.07 3.68 19.33
C GLY A 81 6.38 3.38 20.80
N GLY A 82 5.36 3.34 21.66
CA GLY A 82 5.50 2.89 23.04
C GLY A 82 5.93 1.43 23.13
N LEU A 83 5.34 0.55 22.32
CA LEU A 83 5.74 -0.87 22.28
C LEU A 83 7.19 -1.03 21.80
N ILE A 84 7.62 -0.29 20.79
CA ILE A 84 9.01 -0.28 20.32
C ILE A 84 9.95 0.20 21.43
N ARG A 85 9.61 1.29 22.12
CA ARG A 85 10.37 1.80 23.26
C ARG A 85 10.51 0.74 24.34
N HIS A 86 9.41 0.10 24.74
CA HIS A 86 9.41 -0.95 25.76
C HIS A 86 10.34 -2.09 25.38
N VAL A 87 10.22 -2.64 24.16
CA VAL A 87 11.08 -3.73 23.66
C VAL A 87 12.58 -3.37 23.70
N ILE A 88 12.93 -2.12 23.37
CA ILE A 88 14.32 -1.66 23.37
C ILE A 88 14.83 -1.46 24.80
N GLU A 89 14.05 -0.85 25.68
CA GLU A 89 14.49 -0.52 27.05
C GLU A 89 14.61 -1.74 27.96
N THR A 90 13.74 -2.74 27.78
CA THR A 90 13.81 -4.00 28.53
C THR A 90 14.76 -5.02 27.89
N GLU A 91 15.45 -4.62 26.81
CA GLU A 91 16.33 -5.48 26.01
C GLU A 91 15.67 -6.80 25.55
N SER A 92 14.34 -6.79 25.40
CA SER A 92 13.56 -7.97 25.03
C SER A 92 13.56 -8.26 23.52
N TYR A 93 14.32 -7.52 22.71
CA TYR A 93 14.44 -7.78 21.28
C TYR A 93 15.28 -9.03 20.99
N PHE A 94 14.99 -9.74 19.90
CA PHE A 94 15.78 -10.90 19.48
C PHE A 94 17.10 -10.44 18.87
N LYS A 95 18.12 -10.21 19.71
CA LYS A 95 19.40 -9.60 19.34
C LYS A 95 20.06 -10.21 18.11
N ASP A 96 20.19 -11.54 18.04
CA ASP A 96 20.81 -12.19 16.89
C ASP A 96 20.04 -11.93 15.59
N TYR A 97 18.71 -11.92 15.64
CA TYR A 97 17.89 -11.57 14.48
C TYR A 97 18.09 -10.11 14.10
N VAL A 98 18.05 -9.19 15.08
CA VAL A 98 18.20 -7.75 14.86
C VAL A 98 19.55 -7.43 14.24
N VAL A 99 20.65 -7.98 14.75
CA VAL A 99 22.00 -7.72 14.25
C VAL A 99 22.18 -8.28 12.83
N ASN A 100 21.67 -9.48 12.54
CA ASN A 100 22.01 -10.18 11.30
C ASN A 100 21.02 -9.96 10.15
N TYR A 101 19.75 -9.67 10.45
CA TYR A 101 18.68 -9.62 9.43
C TYR A 101 18.02 -8.25 9.28
N THR A 102 18.51 -7.24 9.99
CA THR A 102 18.05 -5.86 9.85
C THR A 102 19.21 -4.93 9.52
N ASN A 103 18.91 -3.66 9.29
CA ASN A 103 19.91 -2.62 9.12
C ASN A 103 20.40 -2.02 10.45
N ALA A 104 19.99 -2.55 11.61
CA ALA A 104 20.32 -2.03 12.94
C ALA A 104 21.82 -1.68 13.15
N PRO A 105 22.79 -2.50 12.70
CA PRO A 105 24.21 -2.17 12.83
C PRO A 105 24.69 -1.01 11.96
N THR A 106 23.95 -0.64 10.92
CA THR A 106 24.44 0.27 9.87
C THR A 106 24.61 1.68 10.41
N ILE A 107 25.71 2.34 10.08
CA ILE A 107 26.02 3.70 10.52
C ILE A 107 25.35 4.74 9.62
N LEU A 108 24.61 5.69 10.19
CA LEU A 108 24.07 6.86 9.49
C LEU A 108 25.14 7.94 9.28
N ARG A 109 24.90 8.84 8.33
CA ARG A 109 25.74 10.04 8.17
C ARG A 109 25.69 10.93 9.40
N GLU A 110 26.77 11.67 9.62
CA GLU A 110 26.92 12.57 10.77
C GLU A 110 25.96 13.77 10.76
N ASP A 111 25.49 14.18 9.57
CA ASP A 111 24.56 15.30 9.38
C ASP A 111 23.09 14.90 9.61
N TYR A 112 22.79 13.63 9.92
CA TYR A 112 21.44 13.21 10.29
C TYR A 112 21.00 13.85 11.62
N ARG A 113 19.82 14.49 11.61
CA ARG A 113 19.11 14.93 12.83
C ARG A 113 17.68 14.44 12.80
N GLY A 114 17.18 14.01 13.96
CA GLY A 114 15.84 13.48 14.13
C GLY A 114 14.87 14.48 14.80
N PRO A 115 13.58 14.12 14.91
CA PRO A 115 12.54 14.91 15.57
C PRO A 115 12.79 15.22 17.03
N GLU A 116 13.65 14.43 17.69
CA GLU A 116 14.15 14.71 19.03
C GLU A 116 15.07 15.94 19.10
N ASP A 117 15.76 16.26 18.00
CA ASP A 117 16.72 17.37 17.92
C ASP A 117 16.09 18.62 17.28
N LEU A 118 15.05 18.44 16.46
CA LEU A 118 14.47 19.47 15.59
C LEU A 118 12.95 19.64 15.80
N ASP A 119 12.49 19.52 17.04
CA ASP A 119 11.11 19.81 17.48
C ASP A 119 10.02 19.20 16.57
N GLY A 120 10.12 17.90 16.31
CA GLY A 120 9.14 17.19 15.48
C GLY A 120 9.50 17.05 14.00
N MET A 121 10.54 17.74 13.52
CA MET A 121 11.00 17.66 12.13
C MET A 121 12.25 16.79 11.98
N PHE A 122 12.52 16.30 10.77
CA PHE A 122 13.81 15.68 10.45
C PHE A 122 14.76 16.70 9.81
N SER A 123 16.06 16.41 9.79
CA SER A 123 17.02 17.17 8.98
C SER A 123 16.58 17.23 7.50
N GLY A 124 16.77 18.39 6.87
CA GLY A 124 16.49 18.60 5.44
C GLY A 124 15.07 19.07 5.11
N PHE A 125 14.25 19.49 6.09
CA PHE A 125 12.95 20.10 5.81
C PHE A 125 13.10 21.45 5.09
N ASP A 126 12.31 21.63 4.05
CA ASP A 126 12.19 22.83 3.24
C ASP A 126 10.77 23.36 3.39
N GLU A 127 10.63 24.50 4.08
CA GLU A 127 9.34 25.12 4.39
C GLU A 127 8.61 25.63 3.14
N GLU A 128 9.33 26.14 2.15
CA GLU A 128 8.73 26.68 0.92
C GLU A 128 8.16 25.57 0.06
N GLN A 129 8.85 24.43 -0.01
CA GLN A 129 8.44 23.30 -0.84
C GLN A 129 7.57 22.28 -0.11
N GLY A 130 7.44 22.39 1.22
CA GLY A 130 6.63 21.49 2.03
C GLY A 130 7.16 20.05 2.04
N GLY A 131 8.48 19.86 2.08
CA GLY A 131 9.04 18.54 2.33
C GLY A 131 10.55 18.46 2.45
N TYR A 132 11.12 17.27 2.24
CA TYR A 132 12.45 16.93 2.76
C TYR A 132 13.48 16.64 1.67
N ASP A 133 14.64 17.29 1.75
CA ASP A 133 15.92 16.75 1.28
C ASP A 133 16.35 15.61 2.22
N ARG A 134 16.65 14.45 1.64
CA ARG A 134 16.92 13.22 2.38
C ARG A 134 18.39 12.85 2.34
N THR A 135 19.26 13.73 1.86
CA THR A 135 20.70 13.49 1.75
C THR A 135 21.31 13.11 3.10
N SER A 136 20.90 13.77 4.18
CA SER A 136 21.36 13.44 5.53
C SER A 136 20.81 12.13 6.08
N TRP A 137 19.77 11.53 5.45
CA TRP A 137 19.16 10.28 5.91
C TRP A 137 19.86 9.04 5.36
N LEU A 138 20.88 9.23 4.54
CA LEU A 138 21.66 8.13 3.96
C LEU A 138 22.60 7.50 5.01
N TYR A 139 23.07 6.30 4.70
CA TYR A 139 24.14 5.67 5.47
C TYR A 139 25.48 6.36 5.21
N GLU A 140 26.39 6.25 6.17
CA GLU A 140 27.77 6.70 6.03
C GLU A 140 28.41 6.05 4.78
N GLY A 141 29.00 6.87 3.90
CA GLY A 141 29.59 6.42 2.63
C GLY A 141 28.60 6.24 1.47
N MET A 142 27.31 6.54 1.66
CA MET A 142 26.34 6.61 0.55
C MET A 142 26.19 8.02 -0.02
N GLU A 143 25.93 8.06 -1.33
CA GLU A 143 25.61 9.27 -2.09
C GLU A 143 24.29 9.04 -2.84
N LEU A 144 23.46 10.08 -2.94
CA LEU A 144 22.30 10.07 -3.85
C LEU A 144 22.79 10.23 -5.29
N GLU A 145 22.36 9.32 -6.17
CA GLU A 145 22.49 9.52 -7.63
C GLU A 145 21.72 10.78 -8.05
N GLU A 146 22.24 11.53 -9.03
CA GLU A 146 21.62 12.79 -9.50
C GLU A 146 20.14 12.63 -9.87
N ALA A 147 19.76 11.53 -10.52
CA ALA A 147 18.36 11.22 -10.88
C ALA A 147 17.42 11.10 -9.66
N SER A 148 17.96 10.77 -8.48
CA SER A 148 17.22 10.67 -7.22
C SER A 148 17.13 11.98 -6.44
N ARG A 149 17.83 13.04 -6.88
CA ARG A 149 17.76 14.40 -6.29
C ARG A 149 16.59 15.23 -6.82
N VAL A 150 15.98 14.83 -7.94
CA VAL A 150 14.96 15.63 -8.63
C VAL A 150 13.59 15.46 -7.97
N ARG A 151 13.28 16.42 -7.07
CA ARG A 151 12.02 16.59 -6.32
C ARG A 151 10.81 16.66 -7.26
N GLU A 152 9.81 15.81 -7.05
CA GLU A 152 8.43 16.10 -7.51
C GLU A 152 7.42 15.64 -6.45
N PHE A 153 6.98 16.58 -5.61
CA PHE A 153 5.89 16.35 -4.67
C PHE A 153 4.56 16.04 -5.36
N ALA A 154 4.40 16.50 -6.61
CA ALA A 154 3.17 16.43 -7.36
C ALA A 154 2.95 15.13 -8.15
N THR A 155 3.94 14.23 -8.23
CA THR A 155 3.89 13.08 -9.15
C THR A 155 4.45 11.77 -8.58
N GLN A 156 5.03 11.79 -7.37
CA GLN A 156 5.66 10.60 -6.77
C GLN A 156 4.67 9.76 -5.97
N ALA A 157 4.66 8.47 -6.25
CA ALA A 157 4.05 7.49 -5.35
C ALA A 157 4.82 7.47 -4.02
N PHE A 158 4.14 7.20 -2.90
CA PHE A 158 4.81 7.12 -1.60
C PHE A 158 5.94 6.06 -1.58
N SER A 159 5.78 4.97 -2.36
CA SER A 159 6.79 3.90 -2.50
C SER A 159 8.11 4.42 -3.08
N GLU A 160 8.05 5.30 -4.07
CA GLU A 160 9.23 5.88 -4.76
C GLU A 160 10.03 6.83 -3.87
N LYS A 161 9.38 7.45 -2.88
CA LYS A 161 10.07 8.31 -1.91
C LYS A 161 11.10 7.54 -1.06
N THR A 162 11.06 6.20 -1.04
CA THR A 162 11.71 5.42 0.03
C THR A 162 12.88 4.50 -0.39
N GLY A 163 13.54 4.77 -1.52
CA GLY A 163 14.91 4.27 -1.74
C GLY A 163 15.11 3.33 -2.93
N ALA A 164 14.76 3.79 -4.12
CA ALA A 164 15.37 3.29 -5.35
C ALA A 164 16.50 4.26 -5.75
N GLY A 165 17.75 3.77 -5.89
CA GLY A 165 18.88 4.58 -6.38
C GLY A 165 20.04 4.81 -5.38
N MET A 166 20.22 3.94 -4.38
CA MET A 166 21.35 4.06 -3.45
C MET A 166 22.62 3.39 -4.00
N VAL A 167 23.66 4.19 -4.27
CA VAL A 167 25.00 3.69 -4.64
C VAL A 167 25.80 3.44 -3.37
N ASN A 168 26.25 2.19 -3.21
CA ASN A 168 26.96 1.72 -2.02
C ASN A 168 28.46 1.60 -2.30
N LYS A 169 29.28 2.47 -1.68
CA LYS A 169 30.75 2.42 -1.65
C LYS A 169 31.32 1.74 -0.38
N GLY A 170 30.54 0.88 0.26
CA GLY A 170 30.85 0.20 1.53
C GLY A 170 29.97 0.73 2.65
N MET A 171 29.02 -0.09 3.16
CA MET A 171 28.23 0.26 4.33
C MET A 171 29.03 -0.11 5.57
N ARG A 172 29.41 0.89 6.37
CA ARG A 172 29.97 0.66 7.70
C ARG A 172 28.87 0.16 8.63
N GLY A 173 29.17 -0.87 9.41
CA GLY A 173 28.27 -1.38 10.44
C GLY A 173 29.02 -1.63 11.74
N ASP A 174 28.30 -1.50 12.85
CA ASP A 174 28.75 -1.87 14.18
C ASP A 174 27.84 -3.00 14.73
N PRO A 175 28.30 -4.26 14.71
CA PRO A 175 27.52 -5.39 15.18
C PRO A 175 27.32 -5.40 16.71
N THR A 176 28.06 -4.57 17.46
CA THR A 176 27.85 -4.41 18.91
C THR A 176 26.61 -3.57 19.22
N LEU A 177 26.14 -2.78 18.23
CA LEU A 177 25.06 -1.80 18.33
C LEU A 177 25.38 -0.65 19.31
N GLU A 178 26.65 -0.34 19.56
CA GLU A 178 27.07 0.68 20.53
C GLU A 178 27.36 2.05 19.88
N ASP A 179 27.71 2.08 18.58
CA ASP A 179 27.96 3.34 17.86
C ASP A 179 26.70 4.23 17.93
N PRO A 180 26.82 5.48 18.42
CA PRO A 180 25.67 6.37 18.63
C PRO A 180 24.94 6.76 17.33
N ARG A 181 25.57 6.54 16.17
CA ARG A 181 25.02 6.78 14.83
C ARG A 181 24.54 5.49 14.15
N CYS A 182 24.69 4.32 14.76
CA CYS A 182 24.06 3.13 14.22
C CYS A 182 22.53 3.27 14.24
N VAL A 183 21.85 2.65 13.28
CA VAL A 183 20.39 2.71 13.15
C VAL A 183 19.71 2.30 14.47
N PHE A 184 20.24 1.33 15.20
CA PHE A 184 19.68 0.89 16.47
C PHE A 184 19.70 1.98 17.55
N GLN A 185 20.83 2.67 17.76
CA GLN A 185 20.92 3.74 18.76
C GLN A 185 20.09 4.97 18.35
N VAL A 186 20.02 5.27 17.06
CA VAL A 186 19.13 6.33 16.54
C VAL A 186 17.66 5.97 16.78
N LEU A 187 17.27 4.71 16.54
CA LEU A 187 15.93 4.20 16.82
C LEU A 187 15.59 4.32 18.32
N ARG A 188 16.52 3.90 19.19
CA ARG A 188 16.39 4.02 20.65
C ARG A 188 16.15 5.47 21.07
N ARG A 189 16.96 6.40 20.57
CA ARG A 189 16.81 7.83 20.86
C ARG A 189 15.48 8.37 20.36
N HIS A 190 15.09 8.05 19.13
CA HIS A 190 13.84 8.51 18.52
C HIS A 190 12.60 8.10 19.33
N TYR A 191 12.54 6.83 19.74
CA TYR A 191 11.39 6.26 20.46
C TYR A 191 11.42 6.47 21.97
N SER A 192 12.52 6.97 22.56
CA SER A 192 12.63 7.25 24.01
C SER A 192 11.50 8.13 24.57
N ARG A 193 10.95 9.03 23.74
CA ARG A 193 9.87 9.97 24.09
C ARG A 193 8.48 9.31 24.23
N TYR A 194 8.30 8.10 23.72
CA TYR A 194 7.01 7.40 23.69
C TYR A 194 6.74 6.63 24.99
N THR A 195 6.76 7.33 26.12
CA THR A 195 6.56 6.72 27.44
C THR A 195 5.12 6.21 27.64
N PRO A 196 4.87 5.31 28.60
CA PRO A 196 3.50 4.90 28.95
C PRO A 196 2.57 6.08 29.24
N GLU A 197 3.06 7.14 29.88
CA GLU A 197 2.29 8.36 30.15
C GLU A 197 1.95 9.13 28.86
N MET A 198 2.86 9.13 27.87
CA MET A 198 2.56 9.69 26.56
C MET A 198 1.51 8.84 25.83
N VAL A 199 1.62 7.51 25.91
CA VAL A 199 0.63 6.58 25.33
C VAL A 199 -0.73 6.79 25.99
N GLU A 200 -0.81 6.90 27.30
CA GLU A 200 -2.07 7.18 28.01
C GLU A 200 -2.67 8.51 27.54
N ARG A 201 -1.89 9.59 27.57
CA ARG A 201 -2.34 10.93 27.19
C ARG A 201 -2.79 11.02 25.72
N ILE A 202 -2.10 10.33 24.81
CA ILE A 202 -2.34 10.43 23.36
C ILE A 202 -3.34 9.36 22.89
N CYS A 203 -3.20 8.12 23.33
CA CYS A 203 -4.02 7.00 22.85
C CYS A 203 -5.26 6.78 23.71
N GLY A 204 -5.26 7.22 24.97
CA GLY A 204 -6.31 6.90 25.94
C GLY A 204 -6.22 5.48 26.50
N ILE A 205 -5.03 4.85 26.41
CA ILE A 205 -4.77 3.49 26.90
C ILE A 205 -4.10 3.62 28.26
N ASP A 206 -4.72 3.09 29.31
CA ASP A 206 -4.15 3.13 30.65
C ASP A 206 -2.83 2.33 30.72
N PRO A 207 -1.88 2.71 31.61
CA PRO A 207 -0.56 2.09 31.68
C PRO A 207 -0.59 0.57 31.95
N ASP A 208 -1.55 0.08 32.72
CA ASP A 208 -1.67 -1.35 33.06
C ASP A 208 -2.12 -2.17 31.84
N THR A 209 -3.10 -1.67 31.09
CA THR A 209 -3.51 -2.27 29.81
C THR A 209 -2.37 -2.23 28.79
N PHE A 210 -1.64 -1.12 28.70
CA PHE A 210 -0.46 -1.02 27.83
C PHE A 210 0.61 -2.06 28.21
N ALA A 211 0.91 -2.19 29.51
CA ALA A 211 1.86 -3.19 30.02
C ALA A 211 1.44 -4.62 29.66
N GLN A 212 0.16 -4.97 29.81
CA GLN A 212 -0.36 -6.30 29.43
C GLN A 212 -0.16 -6.64 27.94
N VAL A 213 -0.17 -5.64 27.06
CA VAL A 213 0.15 -5.84 25.64
C VAL A 213 1.66 -5.96 25.44
N ALA A 214 2.43 -5.06 26.05
CA ALA A 214 3.88 -5.07 25.94
C ALA A 214 4.48 -6.41 26.41
N ASP A 215 4.08 -6.89 27.59
CA ASP A 215 4.51 -8.16 28.17
C ASP A 215 4.12 -9.34 27.27
N ALA A 216 2.89 -9.35 26.76
CA ALA A 216 2.44 -10.39 25.84
C ALA A 216 3.28 -10.44 24.55
N LEU A 217 3.76 -9.29 24.06
CA LEU A 217 4.59 -9.25 22.86
C LEU A 217 6.05 -9.65 23.16
N THR A 218 6.62 -9.21 24.29
CA THR A 218 8.01 -9.50 24.66
C THR A 218 8.21 -10.96 25.09
N GLU A 219 7.21 -11.59 25.73
CA GLU A 219 7.19 -13.04 26.02
C GLU A 219 7.26 -13.92 24.76
N ASN A 220 6.94 -13.34 23.60
CA ASN A 220 6.96 -14.00 22.29
C ASN A 220 8.12 -13.53 21.40
N SER A 221 9.09 -12.83 21.99
CA SER A 221 10.36 -12.52 21.32
C SER A 221 11.34 -13.69 21.39
N GLY A 222 12.27 -13.76 20.45
CA GLY A 222 13.30 -14.79 20.41
C GLY A 222 12.96 -15.96 19.47
N PRO A 223 13.77 -17.03 19.49
CA PRO A 223 13.72 -18.08 18.47
C PRO A 223 12.56 -19.07 18.60
N ASP A 224 11.93 -19.16 19.77
CA ASP A 224 10.99 -20.25 20.08
C ASP A 224 9.52 -19.89 19.88
N ARG A 225 9.19 -18.60 20.04
CA ARG A 225 7.81 -18.10 19.99
C ARG A 225 7.66 -17.00 18.95
N THR A 226 6.43 -16.73 18.54
CA THR A 226 6.11 -15.70 17.56
C THR A 226 4.83 -14.94 17.86
N THR A 227 4.84 -13.65 17.51
CA THR A 227 3.64 -12.83 17.42
C THR A 227 3.29 -12.56 15.96
N ALA A 228 2.05 -12.84 15.55
CA ALA A 228 1.49 -12.37 14.29
C ALA A 228 0.81 -11.02 14.47
N LEU A 229 0.87 -10.19 13.42
CA LEU A 229 0.15 -8.93 13.36
C LEU A 229 -0.84 -8.93 12.19
N CYS A 230 -2.11 -8.64 12.47
CA CYS A 230 -3.18 -8.57 11.48
C CYS A 230 -3.74 -7.14 11.40
N TYR A 231 -3.73 -6.54 10.20
CA TYR A 231 -4.29 -5.20 9.99
C TYR A 231 -4.99 -5.08 8.63
N ALA A 232 -5.86 -4.09 8.48
CA ALA A 232 -6.54 -3.76 7.24
C ALA A 232 -6.67 -2.23 7.07
N VAL A 233 -7.88 -1.75 6.77
CA VAL A 233 -8.13 -0.32 6.45
C VAL A 233 -7.95 0.63 7.63
N GLY A 234 -8.04 0.13 8.87
CA GLY A 234 -7.93 0.95 10.08
C GLY A 234 -6.58 1.65 10.22
N TRP A 235 -5.53 1.11 9.58
CA TRP A 235 -4.20 1.73 9.51
C TRP A 235 -3.92 2.48 8.21
N THR A 236 -4.59 2.13 7.11
CA THR A 236 -4.18 2.63 5.78
C THR A 236 -4.81 3.96 5.41
N HIS A 237 -5.95 4.32 5.99
CA HIS A 237 -6.70 5.54 5.63
C HIS A 237 -6.40 6.73 6.55
N HIS A 238 -5.12 6.99 6.77
CA HIS A 238 -4.60 8.13 7.52
C HIS A 238 -3.52 8.84 6.71
N THR A 239 -3.32 10.14 6.93
CA THR A 239 -2.18 10.87 6.37
C THR A 239 -0.84 10.27 6.80
N SER A 240 -0.80 9.65 7.98
CA SER A 240 0.35 8.93 8.55
C SER A 240 0.28 7.40 8.36
N GLY A 241 -0.65 6.88 7.56
CA GLY A 241 -0.92 5.43 7.51
C GLY A 241 0.30 4.58 7.15
N VAL A 242 1.17 5.09 6.28
CA VAL A 242 2.42 4.36 5.97
C VAL A 242 3.37 4.31 7.16
N GLN A 243 3.39 5.33 8.02
CA GLN A 243 4.22 5.34 9.23
C GLN A 243 3.70 4.39 10.30
N ILE A 244 2.38 4.21 10.42
CA ILE A 244 1.78 3.18 11.29
C ILE A 244 2.31 1.79 10.87
N ILE A 245 2.22 1.48 9.57
CA ILE A 245 2.68 0.20 9.01
C ILE A 245 4.21 0.06 9.08
N ARG A 246 4.96 1.17 9.06
CA ARG A 246 6.42 1.16 9.27
C ARG A 246 6.76 0.83 10.72
N ALA A 247 6.06 1.42 11.69
CA ALA A 247 6.25 1.14 13.10
C ALA A 247 5.97 -0.35 13.43
N SER A 248 4.89 -0.91 12.88
CA SER A 248 4.60 -2.35 13.06
C SER A 248 5.65 -3.26 12.42
N ALA A 249 6.22 -2.87 11.27
CA ALA A 249 7.36 -3.58 10.69
C ALA A 249 8.62 -3.50 11.55
N ILE A 250 8.91 -2.35 12.16
CA ILE A 250 10.04 -2.20 13.10
C ILE A 250 9.83 -3.11 14.30
N LEU A 251 8.64 -3.09 14.91
CA LEU A 251 8.29 -3.93 16.05
C LEU A 251 8.46 -5.42 15.72
N GLN A 252 7.92 -5.89 14.59
CA GLN A 252 8.07 -7.29 14.18
C GLN A 252 9.50 -7.69 13.84
N LEU A 253 10.34 -6.76 13.37
CA LEU A 253 11.77 -7.02 13.14
C LEU A 253 12.56 -7.08 14.46
N LEU A 254 12.21 -6.23 15.45
CA LEU A 254 12.82 -6.28 16.79
C LEU A 254 12.51 -7.58 17.53
N LEU A 255 11.26 -8.05 17.44
CA LEU A 255 10.84 -9.33 18.02
C LEU A 255 11.34 -10.55 17.22
N GLY A 256 11.85 -10.33 16.01
CA GLY A 256 12.32 -11.39 15.12
C GLY A 256 11.19 -12.27 14.56
N ASN A 257 10.02 -11.69 14.30
CA ASN A 257 8.81 -12.40 13.85
C ASN A 257 8.68 -12.53 12.32
N ILE A 258 9.45 -11.79 11.53
CA ILE A 258 9.33 -11.80 10.07
C ILE A 258 9.99 -13.07 9.48
N GLY A 259 9.22 -13.80 8.67
CA GLY A 259 9.71 -15.00 7.95
C GLY A 259 9.63 -16.30 8.76
N ARG A 260 8.95 -16.30 9.92
CA ARG A 260 8.78 -17.47 10.79
C ARG A 260 7.30 -17.90 10.86
N PRO A 261 7.02 -19.21 11.00
CA PRO A 261 5.64 -19.71 11.15
C PRO A 261 4.94 -19.06 12.33
N GLY A 262 3.68 -18.67 12.15
CA GLY A 262 2.91 -18.00 13.22
C GLY A 262 3.29 -16.54 13.46
N GLY A 263 4.32 -16.02 12.78
CA GLY A 263 4.73 -14.62 12.89
C GLY A 263 4.25 -13.75 11.73
N GLY A 264 5.06 -12.76 11.37
CA GLY A 264 4.84 -11.93 10.19
C GLY A 264 3.77 -10.84 10.36
N ILE A 265 3.48 -10.17 9.25
CA ILE A 265 2.45 -9.15 9.13
C ILE A 265 1.46 -9.58 8.05
N LEU A 266 0.26 -9.92 8.50
CA LEU A 266 -0.86 -10.23 7.65
C LEU A 266 -1.65 -8.94 7.37
N ALA A 267 -1.23 -8.22 6.34
CA ALA A 267 -2.02 -7.15 5.75
C ALA A 267 -3.23 -7.78 5.03
N LEU A 268 -4.41 -7.69 5.63
CA LEU A 268 -5.62 -8.30 5.12
C LEU A 268 -6.19 -7.46 3.97
N ARG A 269 -6.28 -8.05 2.78
CA ARG A 269 -6.80 -7.39 1.58
C ARG A 269 -8.33 -7.34 1.59
N GLY A 270 -8.89 -6.29 1.00
CA GLY A 270 -10.33 -6.09 0.86
C GLY A 270 -10.95 -6.96 -0.24
N HIS A 271 -11.19 -6.38 -1.42
CA HIS A 271 -11.80 -7.10 -2.55
C HIS A 271 -11.05 -8.39 -2.89
N ALA A 272 -11.81 -9.39 -3.38
CA ALA A 272 -11.34 -10.75 -3.63
C ALA A 272 -10.05 -10.84 -4.47
N SER A 273 -9.83 -9.90 -5.39
CA SER A 273 -8.65 -9.85 -6.26
C SER A 273 -7.93 -8.50 -6.26
N ILE A 274 -8.03 -7.70 -5.17
CA ILE A 274 -7.30 -6.42 -5.08
C ILE A 274 -5.78 -6.63 -5.13
N GLN A 275 -5.30 -7.79 -4.66
CA GLN A 275 -3.90 -8.18 -4.81
C GLN A 275 -3.57 -8.36 -6.31
N GLY A 276 -4.40 -9.10 -7.05
CA GLY A 276 -4.20 -9.33 -8.48
C GLY A 276 -4.29 -8.06 -9.32
N SER A 277 -5.21 -7.15 -8.99
CA SER A 277 -5.32 -5.84 -9.65
C SER A 277 -4.22 -4.85 -9.22
N THR A 278 -3.38 -5.21 -8.26
CA THR A 278 -2.14 -4.49 -7.93
C THR A 278 -0.95 -5.14 -8.66
N ASP A 279 -0.93 -6.48 -8.75
CA ASP A 279 0.11 -7.25 -9.47
C ASP A 279 0.06 -6.98 -10.98
N ILE A 280 -1.14 -6.91 -11.55
CA ILE A 280 -1.45 -6.40 -12.89
C ILE A 280 -2.24 -5.10 -12.67
N PRO A 281 -1.54 -3.96 -12.59
CA PRO A 281 -2.05 -2.77 -11.93
C PRO A 281 -3.20 -2.12 -12.70
N THR A 282 -4.23 -1.75 -11.95
CA THR A 282 -5.17 -0.68 -12.32
C THR A 282 -4.80 0.66 -11.66
N LEU A 283 -3.55 0.79 -11.24
CA LEU A 283 -2.97 1.97 -10.62
C LEU A 283 -2.24 2.81 -11.69
N TYR A 284 -2.27 4.13 -11.56
CA TYR A 284 -1.76 5.04 -12.59
C TYR A 284 -0.23 5.07 -12.69
N ASP A 285 0.46 4.65 -11.63
CA ASP A 285 1.90 4.79 -11.40
C ASP A 285 2.67 3.47 -11.60
N LEU A 286 1.99 2.37 -11.91
CA LEU A 286 2.60 1.05 -12.05
C LEU A 286 2.25 0.38 -13.38
N LEU A 287 3.21 -0.39 -13.88
CA LEU A 287 3.11 -1.41 -14.92
C LEU A 287 3.09 -2.81 -14.27
N PRO A 288 2.62 -3.87 -14.98
CA PRO A 288 2.59 -5.23 -14.46
C PRO A 288 3.90 -5.69 -13.83
N GLY A 289 3.79 -6.38 -12.69
CA GLY A 289 4.94 -6.85 -11.92
C GLY A 289 5.62 -5.78 -11.07
N TYR A 290 4.88 -4.73 -10.68
CA TYR A 290 5.38 -3.62 -9.85
C TYR A 290 6.50 -2.79 -10.51
N LEU A 291 6.56 -2.76 -11.84
CA LEU A 291 7.46 -1.87 -12.57
C LEU A 291 6.88 -0.45 -12.51
N HIS A 292 7.68 0.57 -12.22
CA HIS A 292 7.18 1.95 -12.16
C HIS A 292 6.85 2.50 -13.55
N MET A 293 5.80 3.29 -13.69
CA MET A 293 5.51 3.97 -14.96
C MET A 293 6.64 4.93 -15.35
N PRO A 294 7.06 4.97 -16.64
CA PRO A 294 8.04 5.95 -17.10
C PRO A 294 7.44 7.37 -17.02
N ARG A 295 8.30 8.37 -16.79
CA ARG A 295 7.91 9.78 -16.61
C ARG A 295 8.26 10.60 -17.84
N THR A 296 7.66 11.77 -18.00
CA THR A 296 7.94 12.66 -19.15
C THR A 296 9.32 13.33 -19.12
N ARG A 297 10.13 13.08 -18.09
CA ARG A 297 11.49 13.65 -17.94
C ARG A 297 12.46 13.13 -19.01
N GLU A 298 13.52 13.89 -19.28
CA GLU A 298 14.57 13.52 -20.24
C GLU A 298 15.20 12.14 -19.92
N GLU A 299 15.39 11.85 -18.62
CA GLU A 299 15.99 10.61 -18.10
C GLU A 299 15.16 9.34 -18.39
N ALA A 300 13.91 9.47 -18.84
CA ALA A 300 13.03 8.35 -19.15
C ALA A 300 12.56 8.35 -20.61
N GLN A 301 13.30 9.01 -21.51
CA GLN A 301 12.96 9.07 -22.94
C GLN A 301 13.40 7.83 -23.72
N SER A 302 14.48 7.17 -23.32
CA SER A 302 14.92 5.88 -23.87
C SER A 302 14.76 4.74 -22.86
N LEU A 303 14.70 3.51 -23.34
CA LEU A 303 14.59 2.34 -22.46
C LEU A 303 15.80 2.22 -21.53
N ALA A 304 17.00 2.48 -22.06
CA ALA A 304 18.24 2.41 -21.31
C ALA A 304 18.29 3.43 -20.17
N ALA A 305 17.89 4.68 -20.45
CA ALA A 305 17.87 5.73 -19.43
C ALA A 305 16.82 5.43 -18.35
N TYR A 306 15.61 5.04 -18.76
CA TYR A 306 14.56 4.62 -17.82
C TYR A 306 15.01 3.46 -16.94
N ALA A 307 15.56 2.40 -17.52
CA ALA A 307 16.03 1.25 -16.77
C ALA A 307 17.16 1.61 -15.80
N GLY A 308 18.05 2.53 -16.19
CA GLY A 308 19.10 3.08 -15.31
C GLY A 308 18.55 3.71 -14.03
N THR A 309 17.40 4.40 -14.10
CA THR A 309 16.76 5.01 -12.91
C THR A 309 16.09 4.00 -11.96
N GLN A 310 15.73 2.81 -12.47
CA GLN A 310 14.95 1.84 -11.72
C GLN A 310 15.79 0.69 -11.16
N ARG A 311 16.87 0.35 -11.88
CA ARG A 311 17.72 -0.80 -11.55
C ARG A 311 18.39 -0.63 -10.20
N GLN A 312 18.26 -1.65 -9.36
CA GLN A 312 19.00 -1.70 -8.10
C GLN A 312 20.33 -2.45 -8.28
N ARG A 313 21.36 -2.08 -7.52
CA ARG A 313 22.66 -2.75 -7.62
C ARG A 313 22.65 -4.19 -7.09
N ARG A 314 21.82 -4.47 -6.07
CA ARG A 314 21.75 -5.77 -5.37
C ARG A 314 20.30 -6.24 -5.26
N GLY A 315 20.14 -7.53 -4.95
CA GLY A 315 18.83 -8.16 -4.87
C GLY A 315 18.19 -8.41 -6.23
N TRP A 316 16.93 -8.84 -6.21
CA TRP A 316 16.25 -9.30 -7.43
C TRP A 316 15.95 -8.17 -8.43
N TRP A 317 15.79 -6.94 -7.93
CA TRP A 317 15.60 -5.74 -8.77
C TRP A 317 16.84 -5.34 -9.59
N SER A 318 17.99 -5.98 -9.40
CA SER A 318 19.13 -5.86 -10.33
C SER A 318 18.85 -6.41 -11.73
N HIS A 319 17.81 -7.24 -11.87
CA HIS A 319 17.35 -7.80 -13.13
C HIS A 319 16.26 -6.98 -13.81
N PHE A 320 16.06 -5.71 -13.42
CA PHE A 320 15.00 -4.84 -13.95
C PHE A 320 14.86 -4.89 -15.48
N ASP A 321 15.98 -4.80 -16.21
CA ASP A 321 16.01 -4.83 -17.69
C ASP A 321 15.30 -6.05 -18.27
N LYS A 322 15.46 -7.22 -17.63
CA LYS A 322 14.84 -8.46 -18.09
C LYS A 322 13.33 -8.39 -17.96
N TYR A 323 12.83 -7.75 -16.90
CA TYR A 323 11.40 -7.63 -16.65
C TYR A 323 10.73 -6.68 -17.64
N ILE A 324 11.29 -5.47 -17.80
CA ILE A 324 10.71 -4.48 -18.72
C ILE A 324 10.76 -4.94 -20.17
N VAL A 325 11.88 -5.52 -20.64
CA VAL A 325 11.99 -6.04 -22.02
C VAL A 325 11.00 -7.19 -22.25
N SER A 326 10.83 -8.08 -21.27
CA SER A 326 9.86 -9.18 -21.39
C SER A 326 8.43 -8.68 -21.45
N LEU A 327 8.07 -7.66 -20.65
CA LEU A 327 6.75 -7.04 -20.68
C LEU A 327 6.47 -6.38 -22.05
N LEU A 328 7.44 -5.60 -22.55
CA LEU A 328 7.33 -4.94 -23.85
C LEU A 328 7.15 -5.94 -25.00
N LYS A 329 7.91 -7.04 -24.99
CA LYS A 329 7.74 -8.15 -25.95
C LYS A 329 6.39 -8.84 -25.81
N ALA A 330 5.87 -9.02 -24.60
CA ALA A 330 4.55 -9.60 -24.39
C ALA A 330 3.42 -8.74 -24.98
N TRP A 331 3.56 -7.41 -24.99
CA TRP A 331 2.57 -6.49 -25.54
C TRP A 331 2.70 -6.26 -27.04
N PHE A 332 3.92 -6.12 -27.55
CA PHE A 332 4.16 -5.71 -28.94
C PHE A 332 4.61 -6.87 -29.85
N GLY A 333 4.87 -8.05 -29.31
CA GLY A 333 5.24 -9.25 -30.08
C GLY A 333 6.46 -9.00 -30.96
N GLU A 334 6.36 -9.35 -32.23
CA GLU A 334 7.43 -9.19 -33.23
C GLU A 334 7.81 -7.71 -33.47
N ALA A 335 6.92 -6.76 -33.17
CA ALA A 335 7.21 -5.34 -33.32
C ALA A 335 8.14 -4.79 -32.24
N ALA A 336 8.40 -5.54 -31.16
CA ALA A 336 9.38 -5.19 -30.13
C ALA A 336 10.77 -5.73 -30.50
N THR A 337 11.56 -4.91 -31.20
CA THR A 337 12.93 -5.25 -31.60
C THR A 337 13.95 -4.46 -30.79
N SER A 338 15.20 -4.93 -30.74
CA SER A 338 16.27 -4.16 -30.09
C SER A 338 16.56 -2.82 -30.78
N GLU A 339 16.26 -2.71 -32.08
CA GLU A 339 16.49 -1.49 -32.86
C GLU A 339 15.51 -0.36 -32.51
N ASN A 340 14.35 -0.67 -31.94
CA ASN A 340 13.32 0.31 -31.58
C ASN A 340 13.04 0.38 -30.07
N ASP A 341 14.04 0.02 -29.24
CA ASP A 341 13.90 -0.06 -27.78
C ASP A 341 12.71 -0.93 -27.35
N TYR A 342 12.46 -2.02 -28.09
CA TYR A 342 11.33 -2.93 -27.87
C TYR A 342 9.96 -2.22 -27.88
N GLY A 343 9.84 -1.11 -28.59
CA GLY A 343 8.62 -0.31 -28.64
C GLY A 343 8.38 0.57 -27.42
N PHE A 344 9.39 0.80 -26.56
CA PHE A 344 9.28 1.63 -25.36
C PHE A 344 8.70 3.03 -25.63
N ALA A 345 9.03 3.64 -26.77
CA ALA A 345 8.49 4.94 -27.18
C ALA A 345 6.95 4.97 -27.30
N ARG A 346 6.30 3.81 -27.47
CA ARG A 346 4.84 3.67 -27.56
C ARG A 346 4.15 3.66 -26.19
N LEU A 347 4.91 3.52 -25.09
CA LEU A 347 4.35 3.58 -23.75
C LEU A 347 4.01 5.01 -23.35
N PRO A 348 2.82 5.27 -22.78
CA PRO A 348 2.50 6.56 -22.20
C PRO A 348 3.42 6.83 -21.02
N LYS A 349 3.80 8.10 -20.86
CA LYS A 349 4.65 8.58 -19.78
C LYS A 349 3.83 9.46 -18.85
N ILE A 350 3.93 9.24 -17.54
CA ILE A 350 3.18 10.04 -16.57
C ILE A 350 3.80 11.44 -16.43
N SER A 351 2.94 12.46 -16.43
CA SER A 351 3.33 13.87 -16.28
C SER A 351 2.92 14.46 -14.93
N GLY A 352 2.22 13.68 -14.10
CA GLY A 352 1.46 14.19 -12.97
C GLY A 352 1.01 13.11 -11.99
N ASN A 353 0.43 13.53 -10.86
CA ASN A 353 -0.45 12.67 -10.07
C ASN A 353 -1.77 12.48 -10.83
N HIS A 354 -2.11 11.23 -11.14
CA HIS A 354 -3.39 10.83 -11.75
C HIS A 354 -4.19 9.88 -10.85
N SER A 355 -3.95 9.94 -9.54
CA SER A 355 -4.78 9.27 -8.54
C SER A 355 -6.24 9.69 -8.64
N HIS A 356 -7.13 8.85 -8.13
CA HIS A 356 -8.58 9.05 -8.22
C HIS A 356 -9.02 10.47 -7.82
N PHE A 357 -8.61 10.95 -6.65
CA PHE A 357 -9.03 12.27 -6.16
C PHE A 357 -8.53 13.41 -7.06
N ALA A 358 -7.27 13.36 -7.51
CA ALA A 358 -6.71 14.36 -8.43
C ALA A 358 -7.43 14.35 -9.78
N THR A 359 -7.77 13.17 -10.30
CA THR A 359 -8.52 13.01 -11.56
C THR A 359 -9.93 13.57 -11.44
N MET A 360 -10.61 13.36 -10.30
CA MET A 360 -11.96 13.86 -10.08
C MET A 360 -12.02 15.37 -9.84
N LEU A 361 -10.98 15.97 -9.24
CA LEU A 361 -10.83 17.42 -9.19
C LEU A 361 -10.64 18.02 -10.59
N ARG A 362 -9.82 17.40 -11.44
CA ARG A 362 -9.68 17.82 -12.84
C ARG A 362 -11.00 17.72 -13.61
N ALA A 363 -11.82 16.71 -13.33
CA ALA A 363 -13.17 16.62 -13.90
C ALA A 363 -14.04 17.80 -13.46
N MET A 364 -13.98 18.23 -12.19
CA MET A 364 -14.67 19.44 -11.74
C MET A 364 -14.21 20.71 -12.46
N ASP A 365 -12.92 20.80 -12.75
CA ASP A 365 -12.33 21.92 -13.49
C ASP A 365 -12.60 21.85 -15.02
N GLY A 366 -13.37 20.86 -15.48
CA GLY A 366 -13.68 20.66 -16.91
C GLY A 366 -12.51 20.14 -17.74
N ALA A 367 -11.45 19.64 -17.09
CA ALA A 367 -10.25 19.12 -17.73
C ALA A 367 -10.29 17.61 -18.01
N LEU A 368 -11.44 16.95 -17.79
CA LEU A 368 -11.66 15.53 -18.12
C LEU A 368 -12.95 15.37 -18.91
N ASP A 369 -12.82 14.93 -20.17
CA ASP A 369 -13.96 14.75 -21.06
C ASP A 369 -14.79 13.51 -20.72
N GLY A 370 -14.17 12.43 -20.26
CA GLY A 370 -14.93 11.26 -19.88
C GLY A 370 -14.17 10.23 -19.08
N LEU A 371 -14.94 9.29 -18.55
CA LEU A 371 -14.48 8.35 -17.53
C LEU A 371 -15.05 6.95 -17.77
N PHE A 372 -14.19 5.93 -17.61
CA PHE A 372 -14.61 4.55 -17.45
C PHE A 372 -14.65 4.20 -15.96
N VAL A 373 -15.79 3.69 -15.50
CA VAL A 373 -15.96 3.14 -14.15
C VAL A 373 -16.33 1.68 -14.29
N MET A 374 -15.39 0.78 -14.01
CA MET A 374 -15.55 -0.67 -14.21
C MET A 374 -15.50 -1.41 -12.88
N GLY A 375 -16.63 -1.97 -12.44
CA GLY A 375 -16.73 -2.69 -11.16
C GLY A 375 -16.43 -1.83 -9.94
N GLN A 376 -16.76 -0.54 -10.00
CA GLN A 376 -16.54 0.45 -8.94
C GLN A 376 -17.76 1.36 -8.79
N ASN A 377 -17.89 2.00 -7.62
CA ASN A 377 -18.99 2.92 -7.33
C ASN A 377 -18.51 4.21 -6.65
N PRO A 378 -17.76 5.09 -7.34
CA PRO A 378 -17.20 6.32 -6.77
C PRO A 378 -18.25 7.30 -6.23
N ALA A 379 -19.50 7.25 -6.71
CA ALA A 379 -20.58 8.07 -6.17
C ALA A 379 -20.96 7.74 -4.70
N VAL A 380 -20.45 6.62 -4.17
CA VAL A 380 -20.67 6.16 -2.78
C VAL A 380 -19.36 5.84 -2.07
N GLY A 381 -18.51 5.02 -2.68
CA GLY A 381 -17.34 4.43 -2.04
C GLY A 381 -16.12 5.34 -1.94
N SER A 382 -16.10 6.47 -2.66
CA SER A 382 -14.98 7.41 -2.65
C SER A 382 -15.15 8.49 -1.58
N GLN A 383 -14.02 9.08 -1.17
CA GLN A 383 -14.02 10.20 -0.23
C GLN A 383 -14.79 11.40 -0.80
N ASN A 384 -15.56 12.06 0.07
CA ASN A 384 -16.42 13.19 -0.28
C ASN A 384 -17.36 12.86 -1.47
N ALA A 385 -18.33 11.99 -1.23
CA ALA A 385 -19.23 11.49 -2.27
C ALA A 385 -19.96 12.60 -3.05
N GLY A 386 -20.26 13.75 -2.42
CA GLY A 386 -20.86 14.90 -3.11
C GLY A 386 -19.92 15.55 -4.12
N LEU A 387 -18.63 15.66 -3.81
CA LEU A 387 -17.59 16.08 -4.77
C LEU A 387 -17.60 15.15 -5.99
N GLN A 388 -17.65 13.84 -5.74
CA GLN A 388 -17.61 12.84 -6.82
C GLN A 388 -18.81 12.98 -7.76
N ARG A 389 -20.02 13.12 -7.21
CA ARG A 389 -21.24 13.25 -8.02
C ARG A 389 -21.28 14.55 -8.81
N ARG A 390 -20.83 15.67 -8.21
CA ARG A 390 -20.66 16.94 -8.94
C ARG A 390 -19.61 16.84 -10.06
N ALA A 391 -18.50 16.13 -9.81
CA ALA A 391 -17.48 15.90 -10.83
C ALA A 391 -18.01 15.05 -12.00
N LEU A 392 -18.80 14.01 -11.71
CA LEU A 392 -19.44 13.20 -12.76
C LEU A 392 -20.39 14.03 -13.64
N ALA A 393 -21.07 15.03 -13.07
CA ALA A 393 -21.94 15.97 -13.79
C ALA A 393 -21.20 16.94 -14.73
N LYS A 394 -19.86 17.00 -14.65
CA LYS A 394 -19.01 17.84 -15.52
C LYS A 394 -18.38 17.09 -16.69
N LEU A 395 -18.53 15.77 -16.74
CA LEU A 395 -18.03 14.95 -17.84
C LEU A 395 -18.88 15.15 -19.10
N LYS A 396 -18.29 14.98 -20.28
CA LYS A 396 -19.06 14.85 -21.53
C LYS A 396 -19.68 13.47 -21.64
N TRP A 397 -18.95 12.43 -21.23
CA TRP A 397 -19.44 11.06 -21.25
C TRP A 397 -18.92 10.22 -20.08
N LEU A 398 -19.73 9.26 -19.65
CA LEU A 398 -19.43 8.32 -18.58
C LEU A 398 -19.81 6.91 -19.01
N VAL A 399 -18.86 5.98 -18.99
CA VAL A 399 -19.14 4.55 -19.19
C VAL A 399 -19.06 3.86 -17.84
N VAL A 400 -20.22 3.45 -17.33
CA VAL A 400 -20.31 2.60 -16.14
C VAL A 400 -20.49 1.17 -16.59
N ARG A 401 -19.68 0.28 -16.03
CA ARG A 401 -19.78 -1.13 -16.30
C ARG A 401 -19.83 -1.93 -15.02
N ASP A 402 -21.00 -2.52 -14.80
CA ASP A 402 -21.30 -3.32 -13.63
C ASP A 402 -22.40 -4.33 -13.95
N PHE A 403 -22.57 -5.34 -13.09
CA PHE A 403 -23.68 -6.29 -13.20
C PHE A 403 -24.95 -5.78 -12.51
N SER A 404 -24.87 -4.63 -11.82
CA SER A 404 -26.00 -3.96 -11.16
C SER A 404 -26.18 -2.52 -11.66
N ASP A 405 -27.39 -2.00 -11.50
CA ASP A 405 -27.67 -0.57 -11.60
C ASP A 405 -27.19 0.13 -10.33
N LEU A 406 -26.19 1.03 -10.46
CA LEU A 406 -25.47 1.63 -9.34
C LEU A 406 -25.69 3.15 -9.26
N GLU A 407 -25.46 3.74 -8.08
CA GLU A 407 -25.52 5.17 -7.85
C GLU A 407 -24.60 5.97 -8.78
N THR A 408 -23.45 5.41 -9.18
CA THR A 408 -22.56 6.06 -10.16
C THR A 408 -23.18 6.13 -11.56
N ALA A 409 -24.00 5.16 -11.97
CA ALA A 409 -24.72 5.21 -13.26
C ALA A 409 -25.94 6.13 -13.21
N ARG A 410 -26.43 6.43 -12.00
CA ARG A 410 -27.68 7.16 -11.75
C ARG A 410 -27.49 8.50 -11.05
N PHE A 411 -26.25 8.97 -10.90
CA PHE A 411 -25.95 10.20 -10.17
C PHE A 411 -26.77 11.40 -10.69
N TRP A 412 -27.04 11.44 -11.99
CA TRP A 412 -27.79 12.49 -12.68
C TRP A 412 -29.30 12.45 -12.41
N LYS A 413 -29.83 11.29 -11.99
CA LYS A 413 -31.27 11.06 -11.85
C LYS A 413 -31.76 11.28 -10.42
N ASP A 414 -31.07 10.70 -9.45
CA ASP A 414 -31.59 10.62 -8.08
C ASP A 414 -30.52 10.68 -6.99
N SER A 415 -29.38 11.32 -7.29
CA SER A 415 -28.40 11.68 -6.26
C SER A 415 -29.01 12.62 -5.19
N PRO A 416 -28.41 12.69 -3.98
CA PRO A 416 -28.79 13.68 -2.98
C PRO A 416 -28.81 15.12 -3.51
N GLU A 417 -27.87 15.48 -4.38
CA GLU A 417 -27.75 16.80 -5.00
C GLU A 417 -28.89 17.07 -6.00
N VAL A 418 -29.37 16.05 -6.71
CA VAL A 418 -30.57 16.20 -7.55
C VAL A 418 -31.83 16.32 -6.70
N ARG A 419 -31.95 15.51 -5.65
CA ARG A 419 -33.12 15.53 -4.74
C ARG A 419 -33.23 16.83 -3.95
N SER A 420 -32.09 17.46 -3.62
CA SER A 420 -32.07 18.76 -2.95
C SER A 420 -32.30 19.95 -3.89
N GLY A 421 -32.23 19.74 -5.20
CA GLY A 421 -32.27 20.79 -6.21
C GLY A 421 -30.95 21.53 -6.42
N GLU A 422 -29.83 21.02 -5.87
CA GLU A 422 -28.48 21.55 -6.14
C GLU A 422 -28.04 21.26 -7.58
N LEU A 423 -28.44 20.10 -8.12
CA LEU A 423 -28.30 19.74 -9.53
C LEU A 423 -29.68 19.51 -10.15
N SER A 424 -29.87 19.93 -11.40
CA SER A 424 -31.07 19.60 -12.19
C SER A 424 -30.71 18.53 -13.24
N THR A 425 -31.58 17.54 -13.42
CA THR A 425 -31.38 16.50 -14.44
C THR A 425 -31.27 17.11 -15.84
N GLU A 426 -32.07 18.15 -16.10
CA GLU A 426 -32.15 18.86 -17.37
C GLU A 426 -30.90 19.70 -17.68
N GLU A 427 -30.07 19.99 -16.66
CA GLU A 427 -28.83 20.76 -16.79
C GLU A 427 -27.56 19.90 -16.79
N ILE A 428 -27.70 18.57 -16.67
CA ILE A 428 -26.56 17.64 -16.71
C ILE A 428 -26.40 17.12 -18.14
N ASP A 429 -25.34 17.57 -18.81
CA ASP A 429 -25.02 17.17 -20.19
C ASP A 429 -24.27 15.84 -20.31
N THR A 430 -23.88 15.21 -19.19
CA THR A 430 -23.10 13.97 -19.21
C THR A 430 -23.87 12.83 -19.88
N GLU A 431 -23.36 12.32 -21.01
CA GLU A 431 -23.91 11.11 -21.63
C GLU A 431 -23.48 9.86 -20.85
N VAL A 432 -24.44 9.12 -20.28
CA VAL A 432 -24.16 7.94 -19.45
C VAL A 432 -24.48 6.64 -20.16
N PHE A 433 -23.48 5.78 -20.28
CA PHE A 433 -23.59 4.42 -20.78
C PHE A 433 -23.49 3.43 -19.62
N LEU A 434 -24.59 2.76 -19.27
CA LEU A 434 -24.56 1.61 -18.36
C LEU A 434 -24.46 0.31 -19.17
N MET A 435 -23.32 -0.36 -19.06
CA MET A 435 -22.97 -1.56 -19.84
C MET A 435 -22.99 -2.80 -18.92
N PRO A 436 -23.85 -3.80 -19.14
CA PRO A 436 -23.98 -4.94 -18.24
C PRO A 436 -22.73 -5.84 -18.25
N ALA A 437 -22.18 -6.10 -17.07
CA ALA A 437 -21.04 -7.01 -16.87
C ALA A 437 -21.49 -8.42 -16.46
N ALA A 438 -20.72 -9.43 -16.86
CA ALA A 438 -20.87 -10.78 -16.33
C ALA A 438 -20.33 -10.85 -14.89
N SER A 439 -21.04 -11.55 -14.00
CA SER A 439 -20.60 -11.79 -12.63
C SER A 439 -19.40 -12.75 -12.56
N HIS A 440 -18.84 -12.98 -11.36
CA HIS A 440 -17.69 -13.87 -11.18
C HIS A 440 -17.98 -15.35 -11.48
N VAL A 441 -19.24 -15.80 -11.37
CA VAL A 441 -19.63 -17.19 -11.70
C VAL A 441 -19.97 -17.38 -13.17
N GLU A 442 -20.10 -16.29 -13.93
CA GLU A 442 -20.49 -16.29 -15.35
C GLU A 442 -19.31 -16.19 -16.32
N LYS A 443 -18.09 -16.23 -15.78
CA LYS A 443 -16.84 -16.18 -16.52
C LYS A 443 -15.82 -17.11 -15.87
N GLU A 444 -14.84 -17.55 -16.64
CA GLU A 444 -13.67 -18.25 -16.14
C GLU A 444 -12.51 -17.25 -15.96
N GLY A 445 -11.55 -17.60 -15.11
CA GLY A 445 -10.39 -16.76 -14.90
C GLY A 445 -9.66 -17.06 -13.60
N THR A 446 -8.89 -16.08 -13.15
CA THR A 446 -8.11 -16.19 -11.91
C THR A 446 -8.40 -15.05 -10.95
N PHE A 447 -8.32 -15.36 -9.65
CA PHE A 447 -8.25 -14.36 -8.60
C PHE A 447 -6.96 -14.53 -7.80
N THR A 448 -6.36 -13.42 -7.38
CA THR A 448 -5.24 -13.45 -6.44
C THR A 448 -5.70 -12.93 -5.09
N ASN A 449 -5.70 -13.81 -4.09
CA ASN A 449 -6.21 -13.47 -2.75
C ASN A 449 -5.15 -12.77 -1.87
N THR A 450 -5.52 -12.46 -0.61
CA THR A 450 -4.66 -11.77 0.37
C THR A 450 -3.29 -12.43 0.61
N GLN A 451 -3.19 -13.74 0.37
CA GLN A 451 -1.99 -14.54 0.59
C GLN A 451 -1.20 -14.81 -0.71
N ARG A 452 -1.49 -14.05 -1.77
CA ARG A 452 -0.83 -14.14 -3.08
C ARG A 452 -1.06 -15.47 -3.81
N LEU A 453 -2.08 -16.22 -3.41
CA LEU A 453 -2.45 -17.45 -4.11
C LEU A 453 -3.29 -17.09 -5.34
N LEU A 454 -2.77 -17.44 -6.51
CA LEU A 454 -3.47 -17.35 -7.78
C LEU A 454 -4.37 -18.58 -7.93
N GLN A 455 -5.68 -18.38 -7.91
CA GLN A 455 -6.67 -19.44 -7.95
C GLN A 455 -7.49 -19.36 -9.23
N TRP A 456 -7.54 -20.45 -9.98
CA TRP A 456 -8.41 -20.59 -11.15
C TRP A 456 -9.85 -20.88 -10.71
N HIS A 457 -10.81 -20.39 -11.48
CA HIS A 457 -12.20 -20.82 -11.42
C HIS A 457 -12.77 -20.96 -12.83
N ASP A 458 -13.67 -21.93 -12.98
CA ASP A 458 -14.38 -22.18 -14.23
C ASP A 458 -15.71 -21.40 -14.25
N LYS A 459 -16.19 -21.15 -15.47
CA LYS A 459 -17.52 -20.59 -15.68
C LYS A 459 -18.58 -21.60 -15.23
N ALA A 460 -19.48 -21.18 -14.36
CA ALA A 460 -20.56 -22.03 -13.84
C ALA A 460 -21.90 -21.80 -14.54
N LEU A 461 -22.18 -20.57 -15.02
CA LEU A 461 -23.45 -20.18 -15.64
C LEU A 461 -23.21 -19.27 -16.85
N GLU A 462 -24.18 -19.21 -17.77
CA GLU A 462 -24.18 -18.20 -18.82
C GLU A 462 -24.59 -16.82 -18.26
N PRO A 463 -23.94 -15.73 -18.68
CA PRO A 463 -24.35 -14.39 -18.27
C PRO A 463 -25.74 -14.02 -18.81
N PRO A 464 -26.55 -13.26 -18.06
CA PRO A 464 -27.90 -12.91 -18.47
C PRO A 464 -27.91 -11.93 -19.65
N GLY A 465 -28.80 -12.16 -20.62
CA GLY A 465 -29.00 -11.29 -21.77
C GLY A 465 -27.69 -10.97 -22.52
N ASP A 466 -27.38 -9.69 -22.63
CA ASP A 466 -26.17 -9.21 -23.32
C ASP A 466 -24.98 -8.92 -22.39
N ALA A 467 -25.03 -9.37 -21.14
CA ALA A 467 -23.89 -9.26 -20.24
C ALA A 467 -22.68 -10.06 -20.78
N ARG A 468 -21.49 -9.47 -20.68
CA ARG A 468 -20.22 -10.07 -21.14
C ARG A 468 -19.09 -9.84 -20.14
N SER A 469 -18.07 -10.69 -20.17
CA SER A 469 -16.88 -10.58 -19.32
C SER A 469 -16.06 -9.33 -19.62
N GLU A 470 -15.26 -8.88 -18.64
CA GLU A 470 -14.47 -7.66 -18.76
C GLU A 470 -13.50 -7.73 -19.93
N LEU A 471 -12.84 -8.88 -20.06
CA LEU A 471 -11.93 -9.21 -21.15
C LEU A 471 -12.61 -9.09 -22.52
N TRP A 472 -13.82 -9.65 -22.69
CA TRP A 472 -14.54 -9.58 -23.96
C TRP A 472 -14.76 -8.14 -24.42
N PHE A 473 -15.28 -7.30 -23.53
CA PHE A 473 -15.57 -5.90 -23.84
C PHE A 473 -14.30 -5.11 -24.12
N MET A 474 -13.24 -5.26 -23.32
CA MET A 474 -11.99 -4.54 -23.56
C MET A 474 -11.36 -4.96 -24.89
N HIS A 475 -11.39 -6.26 -25.21
CA HIS A 475 -10.94 -6.78 -26.50
C HIS A 475 -11.71 -6.17 -27.68
N HIS A 476 -13.04 -6.21 -27.62
CA HIS A 476 -13.89 -5.72 -28.71
C HIS A 476 -13.90 -4.18 -28.81
N LEU A 477 -13.81 -3.47 -27.69
CA LEU A 477 -13.63 -2.01 -27.68
C LEU A 477 -12.31 -1.65 -28.36
N ALA A 478 -11.20 -2.29 -27.99
CA ALA A 478 -9.91 -2.05 -28.62
C ALA A 478 -9.94 -2.33 -30.13
N LYS A 479 -10.59 -3.41 -30.59
CA LYS A 479 -10.75 -3.70 -32.03
C LYS A 479 -11.54 -2.60 -32.76
N ARG A 480 -12.64 -2.12 -32.18
CA ARG A 480 -13.45 -1.06 -32.78
C ARG A 480 -12.70 0.27 -32.83
N VAL A 481 -11.98 0.61 -31.76
CA VAL A 481 -11.11 1.80 -31.73
C VAL A 481 -10.05 1.69 -32.82
N LYS A 482 -9.31 0.57 -32.89
CA LYS A 482 -8.30 0.34 -33.95
C LYS A 482 -8.89 0.51 -35.36
N ALA A 483 -10.04 -0.09 -35.65
CA ALA A 483 -10.70 0.05 -36.94
C ALA A 483 -11.06 1.52 -37.29
N ARG A 484 -11.40 2.34 -36.28
CA ARG A 484 -11.64 3.78 -36.49
C ARG A 484 -10.37 4.56 -36.79
N TYR A 485 -9.21 4.09 -36.32
CA TYR A 485 -7.90 4.71 -36.55
C TYR A 485 -7.14 4.14 -37.77
N GLU A 486 -7.66 3.13 -38.49
CA GLU A 486 -6.96 2.48 -39.62
C GLU A 486 -6.55 3.46 -40.74
N GLY A 487 -7.26 4.59 -40.89
CA GLY A 487 -6.93 5.65 -41.85
C GLY A 487 -6.41 6.94 -41.22
N SER A 488 -6.11 6.95 -39.92
CA SER A 488 -5.57 8.13 -39.22
C SER A 488 -4.05 8.18 -39.41
N THR A 489 -3.55 9.26 -39.98
CA THR A 489 -2.10 9.55 -40.12
C THR A 489 -1.55 10.27 -38.91
#